data_AF-A0A1V3MVS4-F1
#
_entry.id   AF-A0A1V3MVS4-F1
#
_cell.length_a   1.000
_cell.length_b   1.000
_cell.length_c   1.000
_cell.angle_alpha   90.00
_cell.angle_beta   90.00
_cell.angle_gamma   90.00
#
_symmetry.space_group_name_H-M   'P 1'
#
loop_
_entity.id
_entity.type
_entity.pdbx_description
1 polymer ?
#
loop_
_entity_poly.entity_id
_entity_poly.type
_entity_poly.pdbx_seq_one_letter_code
_entity_poly.pdbx_strand_id
1 'polypeptide(L)'
;MEINSQLIIDRLSKRMDLDRVYLVKYAFLDQEYQHLILALKPVSGLSHKVLKPIVELCLIDQEPISFELIFTPELKNKIKIGSLFYCYAVLPAHEIFNSCGNTTVTAKQKELRGILDLSEKHYQKVLITSGEFLEGAQTFADTANYLRALFMVHQSLESHLKLLQIAVEGKGNNVHRLDSRIRSLDTHFSMFKKVFMGEDEAEQERFRLLDSSFNAVNQNKDLAILALDASWLYEHCIAMQTAIEKLFRYFTSALQSEYEKNMAAEAAIQAELAQAKLAKEEKVRITQSKALIAVPTFQAFPWPSHDQSDIQQLLHQICQEHQPEQIMLLNYYVSNVPGTGLFDYPPKVIGGATLYLTVIKKRIGAAYFRQVSFGRATAVISFLSSSFIAAKLNKGSRFSQTIWNESVVLYRNPGYKPTHSLTPVNWSDALVKTTNAWIRNSKLMQDLQAVLSDTCFSSKQLAVLLLNQLVLIGLHSYLYLRIGYAPMKATIAELIEWTCTCDKKVSEFFVSNEPFEDILYQEILKDMKGRVYELSPELEELEMDFFKSSANRITTFFADLCEQSLRYMERKSGIKIN
;
A
#
# COMPACT_ATOMS: atom_id res chain seq x y z
N MET A 1 30.65 -18.45 -19.76
CA MET A 1 29.86 -19.54 -20.38
C MET A 1 28.39 -19.23 -20.03
N GLU A 2 27.39 -19.82 -20.68
CA GLU A 2 26.00 -19.41 -20.41
C GLU A 2 25.41 -20.26 -19.25
N ILE A 3 24.90 -19.62 -18.20
CA ILE A 3 24.25 -20.32 -17.08
C ILE A 3 23.07 -21.12 -17.63
N ASN A 4 22.99 -22.41 -17.27
CA ASN A 4 21.84 -23.24 -17.61
C ASN A 4 20.67 -22.95 -16.65
N SER A 5 19.98 -21.84 -16.90
CA SER A 5 18.84 -21.36 -16.10
C SER A 5 17.77 -22.44 -15.91
N GLN A 6 17.49 -23.24 -16.94
CA GLN A 6 16.47 -24.30 -16.86
C GLN A 6 16.87 -25.39 -15.87
N LEU A 7 18.11 -25.86 -15.90
CA LEU A 7 18.61 -26.86 -14.96
C LEU A 7 18.56 -26.35 -13.51
N ILE A 8 18.93 -25.08 -13.28
CA ILE A 8 18.86 -24.44 -11.96
C ILE A 8 17.42 -24.41 -11.47
N ILE A 9 16.48 -23.97 -12.31
CA ILE A 9 15.05 -23.90 -11.98
C ILE A 9 14.48 -25.29 -11.67
N ASP A 10 14.80 -26.30 -12.48
CA ASP A 10 14.33 -27.68 -12.29
C ASP A 10 14.85 -28.29 -10.98
N ARG A 11 16.10 -27.97 -10.60
CA ARG A 11 16.70 -28.44 -9.34
C ARG A 11 16.09 -27.74 -8.12
N LEU A 12 15.88 -26.43 -8.20
CA LEU A 12 15.35 -25.61 -7.11
C LEU A 12 13.86 -25.85 -6.89
N SER A 13 13.04 -25.82 -7.95
CA SER A 13 11.58 -26.00 -7.86
C SER A 13 11.15 -27.34 -7.25
N LYS A 14 11.99 -28.38 -7.36
CA LYS A 14 11.76 -29.69 -6.72
C LYS A 14 12.03 -29.71 -5.21
N ARG A 15 12.79 -28.73 -4.68
CA ARG A 15 13.32 -28.73 -3.31
C ARG A 15 12.83 -27.57 -2.45
N MET A 16 12.25 -26.54 -3.06
CA MET A 16 11.70 -25.38 -2.36
C MET A 16 10.48 -24.79 -3.08
N ASP A 17 9.60 -24.15 -2.32
CA ASP A 17 8.42 -23.45 -2.84
C ASP A 17 8.82 -22.08 -3.42
N LEU A 18 9.46 -22.13 -4.60
CA LEU A 18 9.80 -20.97 -5.39
C LEU A 18 8.53 -20.25 -5.85
N ASP A 19 8.46 -18.95 -5.59
CA ASP A 19 7.46 -18.09 -6.22
C ASP A 19 7.97 -17.60 -7.57
N ARG A 20 9.17 -16.99 -7.58
CA ARG A 20 9.82 -16.42 -8.77
C ARG A 20 11.34 -16.52 -8.69
N VAL A 21 11.99 -16.52 -9.84
CA VAL A 21 13.45 -16.42 -9.94
C VAL A 21 13.84 -15.34 -10.93
N TYR A 22 14.75 -14.47 -10.52
CA TYR A 22 15.34 -13.43 -11.36
C TYR A 22 16.83 -13.66 -11.54
N LEU A 23 17.32 -13.57 -12.77
CA LEU A 23 18.74 -13.56 -13.12
C LEU A 23 19.14 -12.14 -13.50
N VAL A 24 19.74 -11.44 -12.55
CA VAL A 24 20.17 -10.05 -12.70
C VAL A 24 21.57 -10.02 -13.31
N LYS A 25 21.74 -9.22 -14.37
CA LYS A 25 23.04 -8.95 -14.99
C LYS A 25 23.47 -7.53 -14.66
N TYR A 26 24.75 -7.31 -14.41
CA TYR A 26 25.30 -5.97 -14.20
C TYR A 26 26.79 -5.95 -14.51
N ALA A 27 27.35 -4.76 -14.67
CA ALA A 27 28.78 -4.57 -14.91
C ALA A 27 29.42 -3.76 -13.78
N PHE A 28 30.58 -4.18 -13.31
CA PHE A 28 31.39 -3.46 -12.32
C PHE A 28 32.87 -3.56 -12.69
N LEU A 29 33.60 -2.44 -12.69
CA LEU A 29 34.96 -2.35 -13.24
C LEU A 29 35.09 -2.97 -14.64
N ASP A 30 34.10 -2.69 -15.49
CA ASP A 30 34.03 -3.16 -16.87
C ASP A 30 34.03 -4.70 -17.02
N GLN A 31 33.72 -5.43 -15.94
CA GLN A 31 33.49 -6.88 -15.93
C GLN A 31 32.00 -7.17 -15.70
N GLU A 32 31.47 -8.16 -16.42
CA GLU A 32 30.08 -8.60 -16.28
C GLU A 32 29.91 -9.59 -15.13
N TYR A 33 28.81 -9.44 -14.41
CA TYR A 33 28.44 -10.27 -13.27
C TYR A 33 26.98 -10.66 -13.31
N GLN A 34 26.69 -11.78 -12.66
CA GLN A 34 25.37 -12.39 -12.60
C GLN A 34 25.00 -12.69 -11.15
N HIS A 35 23.74 -12.39 -10.80
CA HIS A 35 23.20 -12.58 -9.47
C HIS A 35 21.78 -13.15 -9.53
N LEU A 36 21.52 -14.21 -8.78
CA LEU A 36 20.20 -14.85 -8.68
C LEU A 36 19.41 -14.29 -7.50
N ILE A 37 18.19 -13.84 -7.75
CA ILE A 37 17.22 -13.53 -6.69
C ILE A 37 16.14 -14.59 -6.69
N LEU A 38 16.09 -15.38 -5.62
CA LEU A 38 15.11 -16.44 -5.41
C LEU A 38 14.00 -15.90 -4.50
N ALA A 39 12.87 -15.54 -5.10
CA ALA A 39 11.69 -15.08 -4.39
C ALA A 39 10.87 -16.28 -3.93
N LEU A 40 10.67 -16.40 -2.62
CA LEU A 40 9.99 -17.52 -1.98
C LEU A 40 8.60 -17.13 -1.49
N LYS A 41 7.66 -18.09 -1.50
CA LYS A 41 6.40 -17.92 -0.77
C LYS A 41 6.68 -17.95 0.74
N PRO A 42 6.03 -17.09 1.53
CA PRO A 42 6.24 -17.06 2.96
C PRO A 42 5.76 -18.36 3.60
N VAL A 43 6.63 -18.99 4.39
CA VAL A 43 6.30 -20.15 5.23
C VAL A 43 6.37 -19.72 6.69
N SER A 44 5.26 -19.88 7.42
CA SER A 44 5.18 -19.47 8.83
C SER A 44 6.28 -20.12 9.68
N GLY A 45 7.04 -19.31 10.43
CA GLY A 45 8.03 -19.79 11.40
C GLY A 45 9.40 -20.20 10.84
N LEU A 46 9.62 -20.10 9.51
CA LEU A 46 10.90 -20.46 8.88
C LEU A 46 11.61 -19.22 8.33
N SER A 47 12.87 -19.03 8.72
CA SER A 47 13.74 -18.05 8.08
C SER A 47 14.21 -18.58 6.72
N HIS A 48 14.16 -17.74 5.68
CA HIS A 48 14.70 -18.08 4.37
C HIS A 48 16.19 -18.48 4.43
N LYS A 49 16.94 -17.98 5.42
CA LYS A 49 18.38 -18.28 5.59
C LYS A 49 18.66 -19.77 5.78
N VAL A 50 17.71 -20.54 6.34
CA VAL A 50 17.85 -21.99 6.55
C VAL A 50 17.90 -22.75 5.21
N LEU A 51 17.39 -22.16 4.12
CA LEU A 51 17.35 -22.79 2.80
C LEU A 51 18.62 -22.56 1.99
N LYS A 52 19.56 -21.73 2.48
CA LYS A 52 20.81 -21.39 1.77
C LYS A 52 21.62 -22.64 1.36
N PRO A 53 21.85 -23.65 2.24
CA PRO A 53 22.60 -24.85 1.86
C PRO A 53 21.92 -25.66 0.73
N ILE A 54 20.60 -25.62 0.65
CA ILE A 54 19.85 -26.31 -0.42
C ILE A 54 20.13 -25.64 -1.77
N VAL A 55 20.19 -24.31 -1.80
CA VAL A 55 20.54 -23.56 -3.01
C VAL A 55 21.97 -23.87 -3.42
N GLU A 56 22.92 -23.82 -2.49
CA GLU A 56 24.33 -24.13 -2.74
C GLU A 56 24.51 -25.53 -3.34
N LEU A 57 23.82 -26.54 -2.79
CA LEU A 57 23.80 -27.89 -3.34
C LEU A 57 23.20 -27.97 -4.76
N CYS A 58 22.21 -27.12 -5.08
CA CYS A 58 21.64 -27.08 -6.42
C CYS A 58 22.59 -26.45 -7.45
N LEU A 59 23.45 -25.53 -6.98
CA LEU A 59 24.39 -24.76 -7.80
C LEU A 59 25.81 -25.35 -7.86
N ILE A 60 26.10 -26.44 -7.13
CA ILE A 60 27.47 -26.96 -6.95
C ILE A 60 28.18 -27.33 -8.26
N ASP A 61 27.44 -27.76 -9.29
CA ASP A 61 27.98 -28.12 -10.62
C ASP A 61 27.82 -26.99 -11.65
N GLN A 62 27.55 -25.76 -11.21
CA GLN A 62 27.36 -24.59 -12.09
C GLN A 62 28.54 -23.64 -11.98
N GLU A 63 28.67 -22.72 -12.95
CA GLU A 63 29.61 -21.60 -12.80
C GLU A 63 29.30 -20.84 -11.50
N PRO A 64 30.32 -20.37 -10.76
CA PRO A 64 30.12 -19.64 -9.52
C PRO A 64 29.18 -18.46 -9.73
N ILE A 65 28.00 -18.55 -9.12
CA ILE A 65 26.96 -17.53 -9.22
C ILE A 65 26.51 -17.12 -7.84
N SER A 66 26.45 -15.81 -7.62
CA SER A 66 25.95 -15.25 -6.38
C SER A 66 24.42 -15.35 -6.33
N PHE A 67 23.86 -15.49 -5.13
CA PHE A 67 22.42 -15.57 -4.98
C PHE A 67 21.92 -14.96 -3.66
N GLU A 68 20.67 -14.53 -3.68
CA GLU A 68 19.92 -14.05 -2.52
C GLU A 68 18.59 -14.80 -2.40
N LEU A 69 18.19 -15.06 -1.15
CA LEU A 69 16.87 -15.59 -0.80
C LEU A 69 16.03 -14.46 -0.18
N ILE A 70 14.85 -14.21 -0.74
CA ILE A 70 13.94 -13.18 -0.23
C ILE A 70 12.49 -13.65 -0.30
N PHE A 71 11.64 -13.29 0.67
CA PHE A 71 10.22 -13.59 0.56
C PHE A 71 9.53 -12.59 -0.37
N THR A 72 8.56 -13.05 -1.18
CA THR A 72 7.85 -12.17 -2.13
C THR A 72 7.24 -10.91 -1.49
N PRO A 73 6.62 -10.96 -0.29
CA PRO A 73 6.14 -9.75 0.38
C PRO A 73 7.26 -8.77 0.74
N GLU A 74 8.43 -9.28 1.13
CA GLU A 74 9.60 -8.47 1.46
C GLU A 74 10.19 -7.81 0.20
N LEU A 75 10.32 -8.56 -0.89
CA LEU A 75 10.72 -8.04 -2.20
C LEU A 75 9.79 -6.88 -2.64
N LYS A 76 8.46 -7.10 -2.56
CA LYS A 76 7.47 -6.05 -2.84
C LYS A 76 7.64 -4.83 -1.93
N ASN A 77 7.95 -5.05 -0.67
CA ASN A 77 8.17 -3.97 0.28
C ASN A 77 9.44 -3.16 -0.07
N LYS A 78 10.54 -3.83 -0.43
CA LYS A 78 11.79 -3.18 -0.87
C LYS A 78 11.56 -2.26 -2.07
N ILE A 79 10.76 -2.70 -3.06
CA ILE A 79 10.38 -1.87 -4.20
C ILE A 79 9.56 -0.66 -3.74
N LYS A 80 8.55 -0.86 -2.88
CA LYS A 80 7.68 0.22 -2.38
C LYS A 80 8.43 1.30 -1.61
N ILE A 81 9.47 0.94 -0.85
CA ILE A 81 10.28 1.90 -0.08
C ILE A 81 11.36 2.58 -0.92
N GLY A 82 11.45 2.27 -2.22
CA GLY A 82 12.32 2.99 -3.14
C GLY A 82 13.62 2.28 -3.52
N SER A 83 13.74 0.96 -3.34
CA SER A 83 14.93 0.23 -3.78
C SER A 83 15.07 0.25 -5.30
N LEU A 84 16.13 0.90 -5.79
CA LEU A 84 16.55 0.91 -7.19
C LEU A 84 16.94 -0.49 -7.67
N PHE A 85 17.74 -1.21 -6.88
CA PHE A 85 18.26 -2.54 -7.23
C PHE A 85 17.12 -3.55 -7.40
N TYR A 86 16.21 -3.67 -6.44
CA TYR A 86 15.12 -4.63 -6.55
C TYR A 86 14.12 -4.24 -7.63
N CYS A 87 13.92 -2.94 -7.87
CA CYS A 87 13.09 -2.47 -8.98
C CYS A 87 13.69 -2.87 -10.35
N TYR A 88 15.01 -2.72 -10.50
CA TYR A 88 15.76 -3.20 -11.67
C TYR A 88 15.71 -4.73 -11.78
N ALA A 89 15.89 -5.45 -10.67
CA ALA A 89 15.94 -6.90 -10.68
C ALA A 89 14.63 -7.56 -11.12
N VAL A 90 13.47 -6.97 -10.79
CA VAL A 90 12.14 -7.52 -11.16
C VAL A 90 11.66 -7.13 -12.56
N LEU A 91 12.52 -6.50 -13.37
CA LEU A 91 12.21 -6.22 -14.76
C LEU A 91 11.90 -7.53 -15.52
N PRO A 92 10.95 -7.51 -16.49
CA PRO A 92 10.59 -8.72 -17.24
C PRO A 92 11.78 -9.41 -17.92
N ALA A 93 12.79 -8.64 -18.33
CA ALA A 93 14.00 -9.17 -18.95
C ALA A 93 14.86 -10.05 -18.04
N HIS A 94 14.67 -9.99 -16.72
CA HIS A 94 15.43 -10.78 -15.74
C HIS A 94 14.64 -11.97 -15.19
N GLU A 95 13.32 -12.04 -15.41
CA GLU A 95 12.48 -13.12 -14.88
C GLU A 95 12.73 -14.42 -15.65
N ILE A 96 13.28 -15.44 -14.98
CA ILE A 96 13.56 -16.76 -15.59
C ILE A 96 12.61 -17.85 -15.09
N PHE A 97 11.88 -17.62 -13.98
CA PHE A 97 10.86 -18.54 -13.46
C PHE A 97 9.70 -17.81 -12.78
N ASN A 98 8.48 -18.32 -12.97
CA ASN A 98 7.26 -17.83 -12.32
C ASN A 98 6.28 -18.98 -12.04
N SER A 99 5.96 -19.22 -10.77
CA SER A 99 5.09 -20.32 -10.32
C SER A 99 3.59 -20.09 -10.51
N CYS A 100 3.16 -18.82 -10.60
CA CYS A 100 1.76 -18.43 -10.72
C CYS A 100 1.64 -17.41 -11.86
N GLY A 101 0.89 -17.72 -12.93
CA GLY A 101 0.58 -16.78 -14.03
C GLY A 101 -0.17 -15.50 -13.64
N ASN A 102 -0.18 -15.13 -12.35
CA ASN A 102 -0.67 -13.87 -11.81
C ASN A 102 0.33 -12.72 -12.07
N THR A 103 -0.25 -11.52 -12.10
CA THR A 103 0.38 -10.23 -12.42
C THR A 103 1.80 -10.07 -11.86
N THR A 104 2.67 -9.62 -12.75
CA THR A 104 4.07 -9.26 -12.55
C THR A 104 4.31 -8.47 -11.25
N VAL A 105 5.38 -8.81 -10.51
CA VAL A 105 5.90 -8.00 -9.38
C VAL A 105 6.62 -6.75 -9.90
N THR A 106 6.19 -6.21 -11.05
CA THR A 106 6.83 -5.06 -11.67
C THR A 106 6.29 -3.79 -11.02
N ALA A 107 7.18 -2.84 -10.74
CA ALA A 107 6.80 -1.53 -10.22
C ALA A 107 5.85 -0.83 -11.21
N LYS A 108 4.80 -0.18 -10.68
CA LYS A 108 3.89 0.61 -11.52
C LYS A 108 4.61 1.84 -12.05
N GLN A 109 4.13 2.42 -13.14
CA GLN A 109 4.67 3.64 -13.74
C GLN A 109 4.92 4.78 -12.72
N LYS A 110 3.96 5.05 -11.83
CA LYS A 110 4.11 6.07 -10.76
C LYS A 110 5.22 5.69 -9.76
N GLU A 111 5.36 4.41 -9.44
CA GLU A 111 6.42 3.91 -8.54
C GLU A 111 7.79 4.00 -9.22
N LEU A 112 7.90 3.59 -10.49
CA LEU A 112 9.12 3.74 -11.31
C LEU A 112 9.58 5.20 -11.36
N ARG A 113 8.67 6.12 -11.65
CA ARG A 113 8.99 7.55 -11.67
C ARG A 113 9.49 8.05 -10.32
N GLY A 114 8.79 7.68 -9.24
CA GLY A 114 9.19 8.06 -7.88
C GLY A 114 10.56 7.51 -7.48
N ILE A 115 10.90 6.28 -7.88
CA ILE A 115 12.22 5.67 -7.63
C ILE A 115 13.31 6.41 -8.41
N LEU A 116 13.08 6.74 -9.68
CA LEU A 116 14.02 7.48 -10.51
C LEU A 116 14.28 8.89 -9.93
N ASP A 117 13.21 9.62 -9.57
CA ASP A 117 13.33 10.96 -8.97
C ASP A 117 14.08 10.92 -7.61
N LEU A 118 13.80 9.92 -6.77
CA LEU A 118 14.48 9.73 -5.49
C LEU A 118 15.96 9.37 -5.68
N SER A 119 16.24 8.47 -6.63
CA SER A 119 17.60 8.02 -6.95
C SER A 119 18.45 9.18 -7.46
N GLU A 120 17.91 10.01 -8.35
CA GLU A 120 18.59 11.20 -8.86
C GLU A 120 18.90 12.20 -7.74
N LYS A 121 17.94 12.45 -6.85
CA LYS A 121 18.16 13.33 -5.69
C LYS A 121 19.31 12.83 -4.79
N HIS A 122 19.38 11.52 -4.55
CA HIS A 122 20.47 10.95 -3.77
C HIS A 122 21.81 11.02 -4.49
N TYR A 123 21.83 10.75 -5.79
CA TYR A 123 23.03 10.81 -6.60
C TYR A 123 23.62 12.23 -6.65
N GLN A 124 22.80 13.24 -6.93
CA GLN A 124 23.24 14.65 -6.95
C GLN A 124 23.82 15.09 -5.60
N LYS A 125 23.20 14.68 -4.49
CA LYS A 125 23.73 14.98 -3.15
C LYS A 125 25.11 14.36 -2.95
N VAL A 126 25.32 13.12 -3.39
CA VAL A 126 26.59 12.40 -3.21
C VAL A 126 27.69 13.01 -4.08
N LEU A 127 27.39 13.41 -5.32
CA LEU A 127 28.36 14.09 -6.18
C LEU A 127 28.91 15.37 -5.54
N ILE A 128 28.02 16.22 -5.00
CA ILE A 128 28.43 17.46 -4.35
C ILE A 128 29.27 17.15 -3.11
N THR A 129 28.73 16.37 -2.18
CA THR A 129 29.40 16.09 -0.89
C THR A 129 30.72 15.32 -1.08
N SER A 130 30.77 14.36 -1.99
CA SER A 130 32.01 13.63 -2.27
C SER A 130 33.05 14.51 -2.96
N GLY A 131 32.63 15.40 -3.87
CA GLY A 131 33.53 16.35 -4.52
C GLY A 131 34.22 17.28 -3.51
N GLU A 132 33.44 17.84 -2.57
CA GLU A 132 33.97 18.68 -1.47
C GLU A 132 35.00 17.91 -0.62
N PHE A 133 34.74 16.64 -0.31
CA PHE A 133 35.70 15.81 0.41
C PHE A 133 36.98 15.54 -0.40
N LEU A 134 36.88 15.24 -1.70
CA LEU A 134 38.07 15.02 -2.54
C LEU A 134 38.92 16.29 -2.70
N GLU A 135 38.30 17.45 -2.84
CA GLU A 135 39.00 18.75 -2.84
C GLU A 135 39.74 18.98 -1.51
N GLY A 136 39.08 18.68 -0.39
CA GLY A 136 39.70 18.71 0.93
C GLY A 136 40.86 17.73 1.05
N ALA A 137 40.73 16.52 0.50
CA ALA A 137 41.78 15.51 0.50
C ALA A 137 43.03 16.01 -0.23
N GLN A 138 42.87 16.62 -1.41
CA GLN A 138 43.98 17.19 -2.18
C GLN A 138 44.68 18.32 -1.40
N THR A 139 43.91 19.23 -0.82
CA THR A 139 44.44 20.35 -0.02
C THR A 139 45.30 19.87 1.17
N PHE A 140 44.85 18.81 1.87
CA PHE A 140 45.64 18.22 2.95
C PHE A 140 46.86 17.46 2.44
N ALA A 141 46.76 16.79 1.29
CA ALA A 141 47.91 16.10 0.67
C ALA A 141 49.02 17.09 0.26
N ASP A 142 48.66 18.25 -0.29
CA ASP A 142 49.60 19.30 -0.72
C ASP A 142 50.41 19.88 0.46
N THR A 143 49.87 19.80 1.68
CA THR A 143 50.55 20.20 2.93
C THR A 143 51.18 19.02 3.66
N ALA A 144 51.30 17.87 3.01
CA ALA A 144 51.81 16.60 3.55
C ALA A 144 51.04 16.09 4.80
N ASN A 145 49.79 16.54 4.99
CA ASN A 145 48.90 16.07 6.05
C ASN A 145 48.13 14.83 5.59
N TYR A 146 48.83 13.71 5.41
CA TYR A 146 48.27 12.49 4.85
C TYR A 146 47.17 11.86 5.72
N LEU A 147 47.21 12.07 7.04
CA LEU A 147 46.16 11.63 7.95
C LEU A 147 44.82 12.30 7.63
N ARG A 148 44.80 13.63 7.51
CA ARG A 148 43.58 14.34 7.15
C ARG A 148 43.19 14.13 5.69
N ALA A 149 44.17 13.95 4.79
CA ALA A 149 43.88 13.60 3.41
C ALA A 149 43.12 12.26 3.33
N LEU A 150 43.61 11.20 3.99
CA LEU A 150 42.94 9.89 4.01
C LEU A 150 41.59 9.92 4.74
N PHE A 151 41.44 10.73 5.79
CA PHE A 151 40.14 10.96 6.41
C PHE A 151 39.12 11.50 5.41
N MET A 152 39.51 12.47 4.59
CA MET A 152 38.62 13.02 3.57
C MET A 152 38.32 12.01 2.45
N VAL A 153 39.31 11.22 2.02
CA VAL A 153 39.10 10.11 1.07
C VAL A 153 38.11 9.07 1.62
N HIS A 154 38.24 8.72 2.91
CA HIS A 154 37.30 7.83 3.59
C HIS A 154 35.86 8.36 3.53
N GLN A 155 35.65 9.63 3.88
CA GLN A 155 34.31 10.26 3.86
C GLN A 155 33.71 10.33 2.45
N SER A 156 34.55 10.60 1.45
CA SER A 156 34.18 10.59 0.04
C SER A 156 33.73 9.20 -0.42
N LEU A 157 34.49 8.15 -0.08
CA LEU A 157 34.14 6.76 -0.41
C LEU A 157 32.89 6.29 0.36
N GLU A 158 32.77 6.66 1.63
CA GLU A 158 31.60 6.34 2.46
C GLU A 158 30.31 6.87 1.81
N SER A 159 30.35 8.08 1.27
CA SER A 159 29.21 8.71 0.60
C SER A 159 28.75 7.91 -0.62
N HIS A 160 29.67 7.36 -1.41
CA HIS A 160 29.39 6.51 -2.57
C HIS A 160 28.87 5.12 -2.17
N LEU A 161 29.47 4.48 -1.17
CA LEU A 161 28.96 3.20 -0.66
C LEU A 161 27.56 3.37 -0.05
N LYS A 162 27.30 4.51 0.59
CA LYS A 162 25.97 4.85 1.12
C LYS A 162 24.95 5.06 0.00
N LEU A 163 25.33 5.65 -1.13
CA LEU A 163 24.48 5.73 -2.32
C LEU A 163 24.03 4.33 -2.76
N LEU A 164 24.97 3.41 -2.90
CA LEU A 164 24.67 2.05 -3.34
C LEU A 164 23.84 1.28 -2.31
N GLN A 165 24.09 1.49 -1.01
CA GLN A 165 23.25 0.90 0.03
C GLN A 165 21.81 1.43 -0.02
N ILE A 166 21.62 2.73 -0.26
CA ILE A 166 20.27 3.29 -0.47
C ILE A 166 19.64 2.68 -1.73
N ALA A 167 20.41 2.50 -2.81
CA ALA A 167 19.94 1.86 -4.03
C ALA A 167 19.44 0.42 -3.78
N VAL A 168 20.11 -0.33 -2.90
CA VAL A 168 19.71 -1.71 -2.54
C VAL A 168 18.57 -1.72 -1.52
N GLU A 169 18.70 -0.99 -0.42
CA GLU A 169 17.80 -1.10 0.73
C GLU A 169 16.60 -0.16 0.70
N GLY A 170 16.62 0.86 -0.16
CA GLY A 170 15.64 1.96 -0.20
C GLY A 170 15.80 2.99 0.93
N LYS A 171 16.72 2.77 1.88
CA LYS A 171 16.99 3.68 3.00
C LYS A 171 18.45 3.63 3.42
N GLY A 172 18.93 4.73 4.00
CA GLY A 172 20.28 4.80 4.56
C GLY A 172 20.33 4.28 5.99
N ASN A 173 21.51 3.79 6.40
CA ASN A 173 21.86 3.49 7.79
C ASN A 173 22.97 4.44 8.28
N ASN A 174 23.23 4.43 9.59
CA ASN A 174 24.24 5.27 10.26
C ASN A 174 25.57 4.53 10.49
N VAL A 175 25.94 3.59 9.61
CA VAL A 175 27.16 2.80 9.76
C VAL A 175 28.35 3.50 9.08
N HIS A 176 29.30 4.03 9.85
CA HIS A 176 30.43 4.77 9.27
C HIS A 176 31.64 3.92 8.88
N ARG A 177 31.70 2.66 9.33
CA ARG A 177 32.80 1.74 8.99
C ARG A 177 32.65 1.24 7.57
N LEU A 178 33.65 1.49 6.72
CA LEU A 178 33.62 1.07 5.31
C LEU A 178 33.53 -0.45 5.20
N ASP A 179 34.30 -1.15 6.01
CA ASP A 179 34.34 -2.60 6.07
C ASP A 179 32.95 -3.23 6.30
N SER A 180 32.20 -2.70 7.27
CA SER A 180 30.85 -3.19 7.55
C SER A 180 29.89 -2.92 6.40
N ARG A 181 30.06 -1.79 5.71
CA ARG A 181 29.21 -1.39 4.58
C ARG A 181 29.50 -2.24 3.34
N ILE A 182 30.78 -2.48 3.04
CA ILE A 182 31.24 -3.35 1.95
C ILE A 182 30.75 -4.77 2.16
N ARG A 183 30.91 -5.35 3.36
CA ARG A 183 30.40 -6.71 3.65
C ARG A 183 28.88 -6.83 3.50
N SER A 184 28.14 -5.78 3.82
CA SER A 184 26.69 -5.76 3.64
C SER A 184 26.33 -5.78 2.15
N LEU A 185 27.00 -4.94 1.35
CA LEU A 185 26.78 -4.84 -0.10
C LEU A 185 27.28 -6.07 -0.87
N ASP A 186 28.28 -6.78 -0.34
CA ASP A 186 28.81 -8.03 -0.90
C ASP A 186 27.74 -9.12 -1.04
N THR A 187 26.65 -9.04 -0.25
CA THR A 187 25.51 -9.96 -0.38
C THR A 187 24.75 -9.80 -1.69
N HIS A 188 24.77 -8.60 -2.29
CA HIS A 188 24.17 -8.29 -3.60
C HIS A 188 25.23 -8.24 -4.70
N PHE A 189 26.47 -7.92 -4.34
CA PHE A 189 27.58 -7.71 -5.26
C PHE A 189 28.80 -8.51 -4.80
N SER A 190 28.83 -9.82 -5.06
CA SER A 190 29.80 -10.77 -4.45
C SER A 190 31.29 -10.53 -4.75
N MET A 191 31.61 -9.58 -5.63
CA MET A 191 32.99 -9.15 -5.89
C MET A 191 33.45 -8.02 -4.96
N PHE A 192 32.54 -7.35 -4.26
CA PHE A 192 32.83 -6.10 -3.55
C PHE A 192 33.92 -6.27 -2.51
N LYS A 193 33.84 -7.30 -1.66
CA LYS A 193 34.87 -7.50 -0.64
C LYS A 193 36.25 -7.64 -1.27
N LYS A 194 36.36 -8.46 -2.32
CA LYS A 194 37.60 -8.75 -3.02
C LYS A 194 38.16 -7.50 -3.73
N VAL A 195 37.31 -6.78 -4.45
CA VAL A 195 37.71 -5.63 -5.27
C VAL A 195 38.11 -4.42 -4.44
N PHE A 196 37.42 -4.18 -3.32
CA PHE A 196 37.73 -3.03 -2.46
C PHE A 196 38.93 -3.30 -1.56
N MET A 197 38.98 -4.48 -0.93
CA MET A 197 39.98 -4.77 0.11
C MET A 197 41.25 -5.43 -0.44
N GLY A 198 41.25 -5.87 -1.69
CA GLY A 198 42.37 -6.59 -2.29
C GLY A 198 42.35 -8.10 -2.00
N GLU A 199 43.20 -8.82 -2.73
CA GLU A 199 43.34 -10.27 -2.59
C GLU A 199 44.37 -10.65 -1.52
N ASP A 200 45.43 -9.86 -1.38
CA ASP A 200 46.53 -10.15 -0.48
C ASP A 200 46.45 -9.39 0.87
N GLU A 201 47.26 -9.82 1.82
CA GLU A 201 47.28 -9.24 3.17
C GLU A 201 47.80 -7.79 3.19
N ALA A 202 48.68 -7.43 2.25
CA ALA A 202 49.26 -6.10 2.17
C ALA A 202 48.23 -5.06 1.68
N GLU A 203 47.46 -5.40 0.65
CA GLU A 203 46.34 -4.59 0.17
C GLU A 203 45.25 -4.45 1.26
N GLN A 204 44.94 -5.54 1.96
CA GLN A 204 43.96 -5.53 3.04
C GLN A 204 44.42 -4.64 4.20
N GLU A 205 45.69 -4.70 4.59
CA GLU A 205 46.25 -3.85 5.64
C GLU A 205 46.28 -2.39 5.20
N ARG A 206 46.64 -2.12 3.94
CA ARG A 206 46.58 -0.76 3.37
C ARG A 206 45.15 -0.23 3.39
N PHE A 207 44.15 -1.03 3.02
CA PHE A 207 42.75 -0.60 3.08
C PHE A 207 42.28 -0.29 4.52
N ARG A 208 42.75 -1.02 5.53
CA ARG A 208 42.45 -0.75 6.95
C ARG A 208 42.93 0.62 7.41
N LEU A 209 43.90 1.24 6.73
CA LEU A 209 44.33 2.61 7.02
C LEU A 209 43.21 3.64 6.83
N LEU A 210 42.22 3.39 5.95
CA LEU A 210 41.06 4.28 5.78
C LEU A 210 40.17 4.32 7.03
N ASP A 211 39.75 3.17 7.54
CA ASP A 211 38.95 3.12 8.79
C ASP A 211 39.80 3.57 10.00
N SER A 212 41.11 3.33 9.97
CA SER A 212 42.04 3.77 11.03
C SER A 212 42.22 5.29 11.03
N SER A 213 42.32 5.93 9.86
CA SER A 213 42.41 7.39 9.74
C SER A 213 41.14 8.09 10.21
N PHE A 214 39.96 7.53 9.88
CA PHE A 214 38.67 7.98 10.40
C PHE A 214 38.64 8.00 11.93
N ASN A 215 39.03 6.88 12.55
CA ASN A 215 39.06 6.77 14.00
C ASN A 215 40.11 7.67 14.64
N ALA A 216 41.30 7.79 14.03
CA ALA A 216 42.39 8.61 14.55
C ALA A 216 42.03 10.09 14.56
N VAL A 217 41.48 10.63 13.48
CA VAL A 217 41.02 12.03 13.41
C VAL A 217 39.90 12.29 14.42
N ASN A 218 38.91 11.41 14.52
CA ASN A 218 37.81 11.57 15.48
C ASN A 218 38.25 11.48 16.95
N GLN A 219 39.30 10.71 17.23
CA GLN A 219 39.85 10.54 18.58
C GLN A 219 41.01 11.52 18.87
N ASN A 220 41.35 12.41 17.94
CA ASN A 220 42.53 13.28 18.01
C ASN A 220 43.83 12.49 18.33
N LYS A 221 44.01 11.35 17.66
CA LYS A 221 45.20 10.50 17.76
C LYS A 221 46.11 10.68 16.55
N ASP A 222 47.40 10.54 16.80
CA ASP A 222 48.39 10.48 15.74
C ASP A 222 48.37 9.11 15.06
N LEU A 223 48.49 9.11 13.74
CA LEU A 223 48.65 7.92 12.91
C LEU A 223 49.59 8.29 11.76
N ALA A 224 50.75 7.63 11.71
CA ALA A 224 51.71 7.83 10.64
C ALA A 224 51.20 7.15 9.36
N ILE A 225 51.10 7.92 8.28
CA ILE A 225 50.70 7.44 6.96
C ILE A 225 51.79 7.83 5.97
N LEU A 226 52.31 6.83 5.24
CA LEU A 226 53.30 7.07 4.20
C LEU A 226 52.64 7.71 2.97
N ALA A 227 53.36 8.60 2.30
CA ALA A 227 52.89 9.24 1.07
C ALA A 227 52.50 8.22 -0.02
N LEU A 228 53.24 7.11 -0.12
CA LEU A 228 52.96 6.02 -1.06
C LEU A 228 51.61 5.36 -0.77
N ASP A 229 51.32 5.04 0.50
CA ASP A 229 50.05 4.42 0.89
C ASP A 229 48.89 5.40 0.71
N ALA A 230 49.10 6.68 1.04
CA ALA A 230 48.10 7.73 0.82
C ALA A 230 47.75 7.89 -0.67
N SER A 231 48.76 7.95 -1.54
CA SER A 231 48.57 8.07 -2.99
C SER A 231 47.83 6.87 -3.56
N TRP A 232 48.24 5.66 -3.18
CA TRP A 232 47.58 4.44 -3.65
C TRP A 232 46.12 4.38 -3.22
N LEU A 233 45.83 4.69 -1.94
CA LEU A 233 44.46 4.69 -1.42
C LEU A 233 43.60 5.75 -2.08
N TYR A 234 44.15 6.93 -2.37
CA TYR A 234 43.46 8.00 -3.09
C TYR A 234 43.03 7.53 -4.48
N GLU A 235 43.97 7.01 -5.28
CA GLU A 235 43.70 6.50 -6.63
C GLU A 235 42.72 5.32 -6.62
N HIS A 236 42.92 4.36 -5.72
CA HIS A 236 42.04 3.19 -5.57
C HIS A 236 40.62 3.61 -5.20
N CYS A 237 40.45 4.53 -4.25
CA CYS A 237 39.12 5.01 -3.85
C CYS A 237 38.42 5.75 -4.98
N ILE A 238 39.12 6.58 -5.76
CA ILE A 238 38.53 7.27 -6.93
C ILE A 238 38.09 6.27 -8.00
N ALA A 239 38.91 5.25 -8.28
CA ALA A 239 38.53 4.18 -9.20
C ALA A 239 37.26 3.45 -8.72
N MET A 240 37.18 3.15 -7.42
CA MET A 240 35.99 2.52 -6.82
C MET A 240 34.75 3.43 -6.88
N GLN A 241 34.89 4.72 -6.60
CA GLN A 241 33.79 5.69 -6.69
C GLN A 241 33.26 5.75 -8.12
N THR A 242 34.16 5.87 -9.10
CA THR A 242 33.82 5.86 -10.53
C THR A 242 33.07 4.57 -10.92
N ALA A 243 33.51 3.42 -10.41
CA ALA A 243 32.85 2.14 -10.66
C ALA A 243 31.45 2.06 -10.01
N ILE A 244 31.29 2.56 -8.78
CA ILE A 244 29.99 2.67 -8.10
C ILE A 244 29.05 3.57 -8.90
N GLU A 245 29.53 4.72 -9.35
CA GLU A 245 28.73 5.65 -10.16
C GLU A 245 28.28 5.02 -11.48
N LYS A 246 29.19 4.34 -12.20
CA LYS A 246 28.87 3.60 -13.42
C LYS A 246 27.78 2.55 -13.16
N LEU A 247 27.91 1.77 -12.08
CA LEU A 247 26.93 0.76 -11.68
C LEU A 247 25.57 1.38 -11.33
N PHE A 248 25.56 2.47 -10.57
CA PHE A 248 24.34 3.17 -10.21
C PHE A 248 23.62 3.71 -11.46
N ARG A 249 24.37 4.35 -12.36
CA ARG A 249 23.86 4.86 -13.64
C ARG A 249 23.37 3.74 -14.54
N TYR A 250 24.04 2.59 -14.55
CA TYR A 250 23.58 1.42 -15.29
C TYR A 250 22.16 1.01 -14.87
N PHE A 251 21.89 0.94 -13.55
CA PHE A 251 20.55 0.63 -13.05
C PHE A 251 19.52 1.72 -13.36
N THR A 252 19.86 3.00 -13.16
CA THR A 252 18.93 4.09 -13.44
C THR A 252 18.62 4.22 -14.93
N SER A 253 19.60 4.08 -15.81
CA SER A 253 19.41 4.10 -17.27
C SER A 253 18.54 2.95 -17.76
N ALA A 254 18.73 1.74 -17.22
CA ALA A 254 17.89 0.60 -17.58
C ALA A 254 16.43 0.81 -17.15
N LEU A 255 16.21 1.31 -15.93
CA LEU A 255 14.86 1.62 -15.44
C LEU A 255 14.22 2.81 -16.18
N GLN A 256 15.00 3.81 -16.55
CA GLN A 256 14.54 4.93 -17.38
C GLN A 256 14.08 4.44 -18.76
N SER A 257 14.85 3.55 -19.39
CA SER A 257 14.46 2.92 -20.67
C SER A 257 13.17 2.12 -20.54
N GLU A 258 13.00 1.37 -19.45
CA GLU A 258 11.74 0.64 -19.20
C GLU A 258 10.56 1.59 -18.96
N TYR A 259 10.78 2.68 -18.21
CA TYR A 259 9.77 3.69 -17.98
C TYR A 259 9.31 4.33 -19.30
N GLU A 260 10.24 4.66 -20.20
CA GLU A 260 9.95 5.21 -21.52
C GLU A 260 9.20 4.22 -22.42
N LYS A 261 9.58 2.93 -22.40
CA LYS A 261 8.84 1.87 -23.10
C LYS A 261 7.40 1.76 -22.61
N ASN A 262 7.20 1.80 -21.29
CA ASN A 262 5.87 1.75 -20.69
C ASN A 262 5.02 2.98 -21.07
N MET A 263 5.62 4.17 -21.07
CA MET A 263 4.97 5.41 -21.54
C MET A 263 4.57 5.32 -23.02
N ALA A 264 5.47 4.83 -23.87
CA ALA A 264 5.21 4.68 -25.31
C ALA A 264 4.11 3.64 -25.59
N ALA A 265 4.12 2.51 -24.87
CA ALA A 265 3.08 1.49 -24.97
C ALA A 265 1.72 2.03 -24.53
N GLU A 266 1.66 2.77 -23.41
CA GLU A 266 0.41 3.42 -22.98
C GLU A 266 -0.07 4.48 -23.97
N ALA A 267 0.84 5.30 -24.50
CA ALA A 267 0.51 6.31 -25.51
C ALA A 267 -0.01 5.65 -26.81
N ALA A 268 0.60 4.55 -27.24
CA ALA A 268 0.14 3.77 -28.40
C ALA A 268 -1.25 3.19 -28.16
N ILE A 269 -1.51 2.60 -26.98
CA ILE A 269 -2.84 2.10 -26.60
C ILE A 269 -3.86 3.25 -26.59
N GLN A 270 -3.51 4.42 -26.06
CA GLN A 270 -4.40 5.59 -26.06
C GLN A 270 -4.62 6.15 -27.47
N ALA A 271 -3.61 6.14 -28.33
CA ALA A 271 -3.72 6.56 -29.72
C ALA A 271 -4.59 5.59 -30.54
N GLU A 272 -4.44 4.28 -30.36
CA GLU A 272 -5.33 3.26 -30.93
C GLU A 272 -6.76 3.40 -30.42
N LEU A 273 -6.95 3.66 -29.12
CA LEU A 273 -8.26 3.94 -28.54
C LEU A 273 -8.86 5.24 -29.09
N ALA A 274 -8.05 6.27 -29.35
CA ALA A 274 -8.48 7.53 -29.95
C ALA A 274 -8.84 7.36 -31.43
N GLN A 275 -8.04 6.61 -32.21
CA GLN A 275 -8.35 6.28 -33.60
C GLN A 275 -9.57 5.36 -33.71
N ALA A 276 -9.73 4.39 -32.80
CA ALA A 276 -10.93 3.56 -32.72
C ALA A 276 -12.18 4.36 -32.30
N LYS A 277 -12.01 5.42 -31.49
CA LYS A 277 -13.07 6.39 -31.18
C LYS A 277 -13.40 7.25 -32.40
N LEU A 278 -12.42 7.77 -33.12
CA LEU A 278 -12.63 8.57 -34.35
C LEU A 278 -13.27 7.73 -35.46
N ALA A 279 -12.84 6.48 -35.67
CA ALA A 279 -13.48 5.55 -36.60
C ALA A 279 -14.90 5.14 -36.18
N LYS A 280 -15.18 5.12 -34.86
CA LYS A 280 -16.55 5.00 -34.34
C LYS A 280 -17.35 6.28 -34.54
N GLU A 281 -16.76 7.46 -34.36
CA GLU A 281 -17.40 8.77 -34.55
C GLU A 281 -17.71 9.04 -36.04
N GLU A 282 -16.88 8.60 -36.97
CA GLU A 282 -17.13 8.63 -38.42
C GLU A 282 -18.30 7.69 -38.81
N LYS A 283 -18.32 6.46 -38.28
CA LYS A 283 -19.46 5.52 -38.43
C LYS A 283 -20.72 6.01 -37.73
N VAL A 284 -20.57 6.73 -36.62
CA VAL A 284 -21.66 7.32 -35.85
C VAL A 284 -22.21 8.56 -36.55
N ARG A 285 -21.41 9.38 -37.24
CA ARG A 285 -21.90 10.51 -38.08
C ARG A 285 -22.77 10.05 -39.26
N ILE A 286 -22.44 8.92 -39.88
CA ILE A 286 -23.25 8.31 -40.94
C ILE A 286 -24.53 7.64 -40.37
N THR A 287 -24.54 7.29 -39.08
CA THR A 287 -25.69 6.67 -38.40
C THR A 287 -26.53 7.67 -37.56
N GLN A 288 -26.01 8.87 -37.29
CA GLN A 288 -26.63 9.94 -36.48
C GLN A 288 -27.52 10.90 -37.29
N SER A 289 -28.06 10.46 -38.44
CA SER A 289 -29.32 11.04 -38.92
C SER A 289 -30.56 10.41 -38.25
N LYS A 290 -30.39 9.36 -37.42
CA LYS A 290 -31.48 8.76 -36.63
C LYS A 290 -30.98 8.13 -35.32
N ALA A 291 -30.83 8.92 -34.26
CA ALA A 291 -31.13 8.51 -32.88
C ALA A 291 -30.93 9.69 -31.92
N LEU A 292 -32.04 10.23 -31.42
CA LEU A 292 -32.06 11.09 -30.25
C LEU A 292 -31.40 10.39 -29.06
N ILE A 293 -30.59 11.11 -28.29
CA ILE A 293 -30.08 10.68 -26.98
C ILE A 293 -31.30 10.35 -26.11
N ALA A 294 -31.56 9.06 -25.90
CA ALA A 294 -32.66 8.61 -25.06
C ALA A 294 -32.39 9.03 -23.62
N VAL A 295 -33.30 9.81 -23.04
CA VAL A 295 -33.30 10.14 -21.62
C VAL A 295 -33.30 8.84 -20.80
N PRO A 296 -32.44 8.68 -19.77
CA PRO A 296 -32.42 7.50 -18.92
C PRO A 296 -33.82 7.24 -18.34
N THR A 297 -34.40 6.08 -18.64
CA THR A 297 -35.67 5.66 -18.05
C THR A 297 -35.39 5.03 -16.68
N PHE A 298 -35.83 5.68 -15.62
CA PHE A 298 -35.77 5.14 -14.26
C PHE A 298 -36.95 4.20 -14.01
N GLN A 299 -36.74 3.15 -13.22
CA GLN A 299 -37.84 2.28 -12.79
C GLN A 299 -38.73 3.04 -11.81
N ALA A 300 -40.03 2.78 -11.86
CA ALA A 300 -41.00 3.43 -10.98
C ALA A 300 -40.71 3.03 -9.52
N PHE A 301 -40.57 4.03 -8.66
CA PHE A 301 -40.44 3.87 -7.22
C PHE A 301 -41.34 4.92 -6.54
N PRO A 302 -42.07 4.56 -5.46
CA PRO A 302 -43.03 5.46 -4.82
C PRO A 302 -42.34 6.53 -3.96
N TRP A 303 -41.66 7.48 -4.62
CA TRP A 303 -41.06 8.63 -3.95
C TRP A 303 -42.16 9.51 -3.31
N PRO A 304 -41.91 10.12 -2.14
CA PRO A 304 -42.77 11.18 -1.63
C PRO A 304 -42.88 12.31 -2.66
N SER A 305 -44.10 12.78 -2.92
CA SER A 305 -44.36 13.76 -4.00
C SER A 305 -43.52 15.04 -3.90
N HIS A 306 -43.10 15.41 -2.68
CA HIS A 306 -42.29 16.60 -2.44
C HIS A 306 -40.80 16.40 -2.77
N ASP A 307 -40.25 15.20 -2.63
CA ASP A 307 -38.82 14.92 -2.90
C ASP A 307 -38.58 14.30 -4.28
N GLN A 308 -39.65 13.85 -4.97
CA GLN A 308 -39.56 13.12 -6.22
C GLN A 308 -38.75 13.84 -7.31
N SER A 309 -38.94 15.16 -7.47
CA SER A 309 -38.20 15.95 -8.46
C SER A 309 -36.70 15.98 -8.17
N ASP A 310 -36.32 16.29 -6.93
CA ASP A 310 -34.93 16.39 -6.49
C ASP A 310 -34.23 15.02 -6.60
N ILE A 311 -34.92 13.93 -6.21
CA ILE A 311 -34.40 12.57 -6.32
C ILE A 311 -34.20 12.16 -7.78
N GLN A 312 -35.15 12.46 -8.67
CA GLN A 312 -35.01 12.14 -10.09
C GLN A 312 -33.85 12.92 -10.73
N GLN A 313 -33.67 14.19 -10.37
CA GLN A 313 -32.54 14.99 -10.84
C GLN A 313 -31.21 14.47 -10.29
N LEU A 314 -31.16 14.08 -9.02
CA LEU A 314 -29.98 13.44 -8.41
C LEU A 314 -29.60 12.12 -9.12
N LEU A 315 -30.58 11.25 -9.40
CA LEU A 315 -30.34 10.01 -10.14
C LEU A 315 -29.89 10.28 -11.59
N HIS A 316 -30.44 11.31 -12.22
CA HIS A 316 -30.01 11.74 -13.55
C HIS A 316 -28.56 12.22 -13.56
N GLN A 317 -28.17 13.04 -12.58
CA GLN A 317 -26.80 13.48 -12.39
C GLN A 317 -25.84 12.29 -12.20
N ILE A 318 -26.20 11.33 -11.34
CA ILE A 318 -25.41 10.10 -11.15
C ILE A 318 -25.25 9.33 -12.46
N CYS A 319 -26.32 9.20 -13.26
CA CYS A 319 -26.25 8.53 -14.56
C CYS A 319 -25.32 9.27 -15.54
N GLN A 320 -25.41 10.59 -15.61
CA GLN A 320 -24.57 11.42 -16.48
C GLN A 320 -23.08 11.35 -16.09
N GLU A 321 -22.77 11.55 -14.81
CA GLU A 321 -21.39 11.61 -14.32
C GLU A 321 -20.70 10.25 -14.29
N HIS A 322 -21.45 9.18 -14.03
CA HIS A 322 -20.85 7.90 -13.68
C HIS A 322 -21.13 6.75 -14.65
N GLN A 323 -22.03 6.93 -15.61
CA GLN A 323 -22.39 5.93 -16.64
C GLN A 323 -22.58 4.53 -16.03
N PRO A 324 -23.50 4.37 -15.07
CA PRO A 324 -23.69 3.12 -14.37
C PRO A 324 -24.26 2.03 -15.29
N GLU A 325 -23.94 0.78 -15.01
CA GLU A 325 -24.62 -0.37 -15.59
C GLU A 325 -25.94 -0.63 -14.85
N GLN A 326 -25.97 -0.40 -13.53
CA GLN A 326 -27.16 -0.51 -12.69
C GLN A 326 -27.05 0.38 -11.44
N ILE A 327 -28.16 0.96 -10.99
CA ILE A 327 -28.29 1.65 -9.69
C ILE A 327 -29.29 0.88 -8.84
N MET A 328 -28.91 0.60 -7.59
CA MET A 328 -29.68 -0.21 -6.65
C MET A 328 -29.85 0.57 -5.34
N LEU A 329 -31.08 0.67 -4.85
CA LEU A 329 -31.44 1.30 -3.59
C LEU A 329 -31.42 0.27 -2.47
N LEU A 330 -30.52 0.46 -1.51
CA LEU A 330 -30.40 -0.39 -0.32
C LEU A 330 -31.32 0.09 0.80
N ASN A 331 -31.34 1.40 1.05
CA ASN A 331 -32.15 2.00 2.09
C ASN A 331 -32.45 3.46 1.75
N TYR A 332 -33.45 4.03 2.41
CA TYR A 332 -33.91 5.40 2.20
C TYR A 332 -34.53 5.96 3.48
N TYR A 333 -34.17 7.20 3.84
CA TYR A 333 -34.79 7.94 4.93
C TYR A 333 -35.41 9.25 4.44
N VAL A 334 -36.58 9.58 4.99
CA VAL A 334 -37.27 10.87 4.85
C VAL A 334 -37.39 11.47 6.25
N SER A 335 -36.48 12.39 6.60
CA SER A 335 -36.38 13.05 7.91
C SER A 335 -36.16 12.14 9.15
N ASN A 336 -35.71 12.75 10.26
CA ASN A 336 -35.08 12.16 11.46
C ASN A 336 -36.03 11.42 12.42
N VAL A 337 -36.92 10.56 11.92
CA VAL A 337 -37.74 9.68 12.76
C VAL A 337 -37.24 8.24 12.62
N PRO A 338 -37.07 7.48 13.72
CA PRO A 338 -36.61 6.11 13.67
C PRO A 338 -37.64 5.24 12.94
N GLY A 339 -37.31 4.83 11.71
CA GLY A 339 -37.98 3.77 11.00
C GLY A 339 -37.19 2.48 11.15
N THR A 340 -37.78 1.45 11.73
CA THR A 340 -37.27 0.08 11.59
C THR A 340 -37.30 -0.26 10.10
N GLY A 341 -36.12 -0.38 9.49
CA GLY A 341 -35.96 -0.35 8.04
C GLY A 341 -36.81 -1.34 7.22
N LEU A 342 -36.83 -1.04 5.91
CA LEU A 342 -37.51 -1.70 4.79
C LEU A 342 -39.03 -1.48 4.64
N PHE A 343 -39.47 -0.24 4.93
CA PHE A 343 -40.79 0.37 4.61
C PHE A 343 -41.86 0.28 5.70
N ASP A 344 -41.92 1.29 6.57
CA ASP A 344 -43.21 1.77 7.10
C ASP A 344 -43.15 3.29 7.32
N TYR A 345 -44.20 4.01 6.92
CA TYR A 345 -44.24 5.47 6.81
C TYR A 345 -45.03 6.11 7.97
N PRO A 346 -44.39 6.72 8.98
CA PRO A 346 -45.09 7.60 9.90
C PRO A 346 -45.21 9.03 9.32
N PRO A 347 -46.39 9.68 9.43
CA PRO A 347 -46.63 11.01 8.92
C PRO A 347 -46.16 12.04 9.96
N LYS A 348 -44.94 12.55 9.83
CA LYS A 348 -44.58 13.90 10.31
C LYS A 348 -43.21 14.29 9.73
N VAL A 349 -43.27 15.23 8.78
CA VAL A 349 -42.21 15.65 7.86
C VAL A 349 -41.68 17.01 8.28
N ILE A 350 -40.37 17.12 8.52
CA ILE A 350 -39.56 18.34 8.30
C ILE A 350 -38.12 17.89 7.98
N GLY A 351 -37.70 17.86 6.70
CA GLY A 351 -36.31 17.53 6.33
C GLY A 351 -36.11 17.10 4.87
N GLY A 352 -34.85 16.79 4.51
CA GLY A 352 -34.46 16.23 3.21
C GLY A 352 -34.44 14.70 3.16
N ALA A 353 -34.28 14.16 1.95
CA ALA A 353 -34.29 12.76 1.61
C ALA A 353 -32.86 12.19 1.52
N THR A 354 -32.54 11.12 2.24
CA THR A 354 -31.23 10.44 2.14
C THR A 354 -31.37 9.04 1.56
N LEU A 355 -30.68 8.78 0.44
CA LEU A 355 -30.68 7.52 -0.29
C LEU A 355 -29.36 6.79 -0.08
N TYR A 356 -29.40 5.50 0.23
CA TYR A 356 -28.22 4.64 0.28
C TYR A 356 -28.19 3.76 -0.95
N LEU A 357 -27.24 4.03 -1.84
CA LEU A 357 -27.18 3.45 -3.17
C LEU A 357 -25.96 2.55 -3.33
N THR A 358 -26.15 1.47 -4.07
CA THR A 358 -25.07 0.74 -4.73
C THR A 358 -25.10 1.03 -6.21
N VAL A 359 -23.98 1.51 -6.74
CA VAL A 359 -23.84 1.83 -8.16
C VAL A 359 -22.87 0.85 -8.81
N ILE A 360 -23.39 0.02 -9.72
CA ILE A 360 -22.62 -0.99 -10.45
C ILE A 360 -22.05 -0.37 -11.73
N LYS A 361 -20.75 -0.53 -11.94
CA LYS A 361 -20.03 -0.01 -13.11
C LYS A 361 -19.20 -1.11 -13.78
N LYS A 362 -18.95 -0.97 -15.07
CA LYS A 362 -18.04 -1.87 -15.79
C LYS A 362 -16.59 -1.75 -15.30
N ARG A 363 -16.16 -0.51 -15.03
CA ARG A 363 -14.85 -0.17 -14.46
C ARG A 363 -15.05 0.85 -13.34
N ILE A 364 -14.55 0.57 -12.14
CA ILE A 364 -14.54 1.53 -11.03
C ILE A 364 -13.39 2.51 -11.28
N GLY A 365 -13.67 3.81 -11.16
CA GLY A 365 -12.64 4.86 -11.24
C GLY A 365 -11.87 5.00 -9.94
N ALA A 366 -11.43 6.22 -9.61
CA ALA A 366 -10.70 6.49 -8.36
C ALA A 366 -11.61 6.46 -7.10
N ALA A 367 -12.93 6.70 -7.27
CA ALA A 367 -13.89 6.77 -6.19
C ALA A 367 -14.63 5.44 -5.98
N TYR A 368 -14.56 4.92 -4.75
CA TYR A 368 -15.26 3.71 -4.29
C TYR A 368 -16.45 4.03 -3.38
N PHE A 369 -16.45 5.24 -2.82
CA PHE A 369 -17.49 5.80 -1.98
C PHE A 369 -17.65 7.28 -2.33
N ARG A 370 -18.88 7.80 -2.29
CA ARG A 370 -19.15 9.23 -2.48
C ARG A 370 -20.50 9.61 -1.87
N GLN A 371 -20.57 10.82 -1.33
CA GLN A 371 -21.83 11.49 -1.00
C GLN A 371 -22.11 12.58 -2.04
N VAL A 372 -23.32 12.61 -2.59
CA VAL A 372 -23.74 13.61 -3.59
C VAL A 372 -25.11 14.13 -3.19
N SER A 373 -25.28 15.46 -3.18
CA SER A 373 -26.55 16.09 -2.83
C SER A 373 -27.06 16.95 -3.98
N PHE A 374 -28.38 16.97 -4.15
CA PHE A 374 -29.08 17.83 -5.08
C PHE A 374 -30.40 18.27 -4.45
N GLY A 375 -30.63 19.58 -4.33
CA GLY A 375 -31.80 20.11 -3.65
C GLY A 375 -31.89 19.56 -2.22
N ARG A 376 -33.01 18.90 -1.90
CA ARG A 376 -33.22 18.24 -0.60
C ARG A 376 -32.83 16.76 -0.57
N ALA A 377 -32.38 16.20 -1.69
CA ALA A 377 -31.98 14.81 -1.78
C ALA A 377 -30.46 14.65 -1.62
N THR A 378 -30.03 13.64 -0.86
CA THR A 378 -28.64 13.24 -0.69
C THR A 378 -28.51 11.75 -0.99
N ALA A 379 -27.51 11.36 -1.77
CA ALA A 379 -27.18 9.98 -2.08
C ALA A 379 -25.82 9.63 -1.46
N VAL A 380 -25.80 8.58 -0.66
CA VAL A 380 -24.62 7.94 -0.11
C VAL A 380 -24.35 6.69 -0.94
N ILE A 381 -23.26 6.72 -1.71
CA ILE A 381 -23.04 5.79 -2.82
C ILE A 381 -21.83 4.91 -2.56
N SER A 382 -22.01 3.59 -2.63
CA SER A 382 -20.89 2.64 -2.81
C SER A 382 -20.80 2.18 -4.27
N PHE A 383 -19.63 2.39 -4.88
CA PHE A 383 -19.37 1.97 -6.25
C PHE A 383 -18.75 0.58 -6.31
N LEU A 384 -19.38 -0.31 -7.08
CA LEU A 384 -18.93 -1.69 -7.25
C LEU A 384 -18.73 -2.01 -8.73
N SER A 385 -17.82 -2.92 -9.05
CA SER A 385 -17.65 -3.37 -10.43
C SER A 385 -18.59 -4.54 -10.72
N SER A 386 -19.02 -4.66 -11.97
CA SER A 386 -19.75 -5.85 -12.41
C SER A 386 -18.97 -7.14 -12.20
N SER A 387 -17.65 -7.10 -12.36
CA SER A 387 -16.77 -8.24 -12.05
C SER A 387 -16.74 -8.59 -10.55
N PHE A 388 -16.77 -7.59 -9.67
CA PHE A 388 -16.82 -7.79 -8.22
C PHE A 388 -18.13 -8.44 -7.81
N ILE A 389 -19.25 -7.93 -8.31
CA ILE A 389 -20.57 -8.49 -8.03
C ILE A 389 -20.69 -9.93 -8.53
N ALA A 390 -20.30 -10.19 -9.78
CA ALA A 390 -20.31 -11.54 -10.34
C ALA A 390 -19.47 -12.51 -9.48
N ALA A 391 -18.23 -12.15 -9.16
CA ALA A 391 -17.34 -12.98 -8.38
C ALA A 391 -17.84 -13.23 -6.94
N LYS A 392 -18.53 -12.25 -6.33
CA LYS A 392 -19.03 -12.35 -4.96
C LYS A 392 -20.36 -13.10 -4.88
N LEU A 393 -21.25 -12.95 -5.87
CA LEU A 393 -22.46 -13.77 -5.99
C LEU A 393 -22.13 -15.25 -6.19
N ASN A 394 -21.15 -15.55 -7.05
CA ASN A 394 -20.65 -16.92 -7.25
C ASN A 394 -20.03 -17.55 -5.99
N LYS A 395 -19.62 -16.73 -5.01
CA LYS A 395 -19.03 -17.19 -3.74
C LYS A 395 -20.02 -17.22 -2.58
N GLY A 396 -21.30 -16.92 -2.81
CA GLY A 396 -22.30 -16.81 -1.74
C GLY A 396 -22.01 -15.68 -0.76
N SER A 397 -21.47 -14.55 -1.25
CA SER A 397 -21.24 -13.35 -0.43
C SER A 397 -22.57 -12.81 0.11
N ARG A 398 -22.66 -12.68 1.44
CA ARG A 398 -23.83 -12.08 2.13
C ARG A 398 -24.23 -10.74 1.54
N PHE A 399 -23.31 -9.78 1.52
CA PHE A 399 -23.60 -8.42 1.02
C PHE A 399 -24.09 -8.46 -0.43
N SER A 400 -23.40 -9.19 -1.30
CA SER A 400 -23.76 -9.23 -2.73
C SER A 400 -25.11 -9.92 -2.95
N GLN A 401 -25.44 -10.94 -2.16
CA GLN A 401 -26.75 -11.59 -2.20
C GLN A 401 -27.84 -10.66 -1.67
N THR A 402 -27.60 -9.95 -0.56
CA THR A 402 -28.53 -8.95 0.00
C THR A 402 -28.81 -7.85 -1.00
N ILE A 403 -27.78 -7.22 -1.59
CA ILE A 403 -28.04 -6.21 -2.62
C ILE A 403 -28.79 -6.84 -3.80
N TRP A 404 -28.41 -8.02 -4.27
CA TRP A 404 -28.96 -8.57 -5.50
C TRP A 404 -30.42 -9.01 -5.38
N ASN A 405 -30.83 -9.49 -4.20
CA ASN A 405 -32.15 -10.04 -3.98
C ASN A 405 -33.09 -9.10 -3.21
N GLU A 406 -32.57 -8.26 -2.33
CA GLU A 406 -33.38 -7.47 -1.39
C GLU A 406 -33.41 -5.98 -1.73
N SER A 407 -32.52 -5.48 -2.60
CA SER A 407 -32.51 -4.07 -3.00
C SER A 407 -33.47 -3.77 -4.15
N VAL A 408 -33.83 -2.48 -4.30
CA VAL A 408 -34.68 -2.03 -5.39
C VAL A 408 -33.85 -1.48 -6.55
N VAL A 409 -34.03 -2.00 -7.75
CA VAL A 409 -33.33 -1.49 -8.95
C VAL A 409 -33.98 -0.19 -9.39
N LEU A 410 -33.27 0.94 -9.27
CA LEU A 410 -33.77 2.24 -9.70
C LEU A 410 -33.45 2.53 -11.18
N TYR A 411 -32.34 2.00 -11.67
CA TYR A 411 -31.90 2.15 -13.04
C TYR A 411 -31.16 0.91 -13.50
N ARG A 412 -31.40 0.50 -14.75
CA ARG A 412 -30.61 -0.53 -15.43
C ARG A 412 -30.36 -0.07 -16.86
N ASN A 413 -29.09 -0.05 -17.26
CA ASN A 413 -28.74 0.21 -18.65
C ASN A 413 -29.35 -0.90 -19.53
N PRO A 414 -30.08 -0.60 -20.61
CA PRO A 414 -30.70 -1.61 -21.48
C PRO A 414 -29.71 -2.65 -22.05
N GLY A 415 -28.44 -2.26 -22.24
CA GLY A 415 -27.37 -3.15 -22.68
C GLY A 415 -26.80 -4.06 -21.58
N TYR A 416 -27.10 -3.78 -20.31
CA TYR A 416 -26.65 -4.58 -19.18
C TYR A 416 -27.66 -5.69 -18.86
N LYS A 417 -27.33 -6.91 -19.27
CA LYS A 417 -28.10 -8.13 -19.03
C LYS A 417 -27.29 -9.07 -18.13
N PRO A 418 -27.33 -8.89 -16.80
CA PRO A 418 -26.53 -9.72 -15.90
C PRO A 418 -27.03 -11.16 -15.90
N THR A 419 -26.10 -12.09 -16.13
CA THR A 419 -26.31 -13.55 -16.11
C THR A 419 -25.44 -14.18 -15.01
N HIS A 420 -25.58 -13.69 -13.78
CA HIS A 420 -24.76 -14.14 -12.66
C HIS A 420 -25.29 -15.45 -12.08
N SER A 421 -24.38 -16.36 -11.73
CA SER A 421 -24.74 -17.56 -10.97
C SER A 421 -24.91 -17.19 -9.50
N LEU A 422 -26.08 -17.54 -8.94
CA LEU A 422 -26.41 -17.24 -7.55
C LEU A 422 -26.10 -18.47 -6.70
N THR A 423 -24.93 -18.46 -6.05
CA THR A 423 -24.62 -19.47 -5.03
C THR A 423 -25.22 -19.01 -3.69
N PRO A 424 -26.05 -19.82 -3.02
CA PRO A 424 -26.67 -19.42 -1.75
C PRO A 424 -25.61 -19.14 -0.68
N VAL A 425 -25.94 -18.23 0.26
CA VAL A 425 -25.07 -17.94 1.40
C VAL A 425 -25.00 -19.17 2.29
N ASN A 426 -23.79 -19.65 2.59
CA ASN A 426 -23.57 -20.63 3.65
C ASN A 426 -23.62 -19.90 5.01
N TRP A 427 -24.81 -19.84 5.61
CA TRP A 427 -25.03 -19.12 6.87
C TRP A 427 -24.30 -19.72 8.07
N SER A 428 -24.07 -21.04 8.08
CA SER A 428 -23.27 -21.71 9.11
C SER A 428 -21.80 -21.26 9.08
N ASP A 429 -21.17 -21.34 7.91
CA ASP A 429 -19.79 -20.89 7.71
C ASP A 429 -19.64 -19.38 7.93
N ALA A 430 -20.63 -18.58 7.49
CA ALA A 430 -20.66 -17.15 7.74
C ALA A 430 -20.72 -16.83 9.24
N LEU A 431 -21.56 -17.54 10.01
CA LEU A 431 -21.67 -17.36 11.45
C LEU A 431 -20.37 -17.72 12.17
N VAL A 432 -19.73 -18.83 11.82
CA VAL A 432 -18.43 -19.22 12.42
C VAL A 432 -17.35 -18.17 12.13
N LYS A 433 -17.23 -17.72 10.88
CA LYS A 433 -16.23 -16.73 10.47
C LYS A 433 -16.42 -15.39 11.18
N THR A 434 -17.65 -14.92 11.25
CA THR A 434 -17.98 -13.64 11.87
C THR A 434 -17.87 -13.68 13.39
N THR A 435 -18.24 -14.80 14.03
CA THR A 435 -18.01 -15.02 15.48
C THR A 435 -16.53 -14.97 15.80
N ASN A 436 -15.70 -15.71 15.05
CA ASN A 436 -14.24 -15.68 15.24
C ASN A 436 -13.65 -14.29 14.98
N ALA A 437 -14.18 -13.55 14.00
CA ALA A 437 -13.76 -12.17 13.76
C ALA A 437 -14.14 -11.24 14.92
N TRP A 438 -15.35 -11.38 15.45
CA TRP A 438 -15.81 -10.60 16.59
C TRP A 438 -15.01 -10.87 17.85
N ILE A 439 -14.74 -12.14 18.19
CA ILE A 439 -13.94 -12.50 19.36
C ILE A 439 -12.58 -11.79 19.33
N ARG A 440 -11.90 -11.81 18.17
CA ARG A 440 -10.60 -11.13 18.02
C ARG A 440 -10.72 -9.61 18.13
N ASN A 441 -11.70 -9.01 17.46
CA ASN A 441 -11.86 -7.56 17.44
C ASN A 441 -12.34 -7.02 18.80
N SER A 442 -13.24 -7.74 19.48
CA SER A 442 -13.69 -7.45 20.84
C SER A 442 -12.52 -7.50 21.83
N LYS A 443 -11.67 -8.52 21.73
CA LYS A 443 -10.45 -8.59 22.55
C LYS A 443 -9.52 -7.41 22.28
N LEU A 444 -9.31 -7.04 21.02
CA LEU A 444 -8.50 -5.87 20.66
C LEU A 444 -9.09 -4.57 21.23
N MET A 445 -10.41 -4.37 21.17
CA MET A 445 -11.06 -3.20 21.77
C MET A 445 -10.89 -3.19 23.29
N GLN A 446 -11.03 -4.34 23.96
CA GLN A 446 -10.78 -4.48 25.40
C GLN A 446 -9.32 -4.15 25.77
N ASP A 447 -8.35 -4.60 24.96
CA ASP A 447 -6.94 -4.30 25.19
C ASP A 447 -6.64 -2.80 25.04
N LEU A 448 -7.21 -2.14 24.03
CA LEU A 448 -7.09 -0.68 23.87
C LEU A 448 -7.77 0.09 25.01
N GLN A 449 -8.93 -0.37 25.46
CA GLN A 449 -9.60 0.19 26.63
C GLN A 449 -8.77 0.01 27.90
N ALA A 450 -8.11 -1.15 28.08
CA ALA A 450 -7.24 -1.40 29.22
C ALA A 450 -6.02 -0.46 29.22
N VAL A 451 -5.41 -0.20 28.06
CA VAL A 451 -4.32 0.79 27.92
C VAL A 451 -4.79 2.18 28.33
N LEU A 452 -5.97 2.62 27.87
CA LEU A 452 -6.56 3.91 28.26
C LEU A 452 -6.87 3.99 29.76
N SER A 453 -7.22 2.87 30.38
CA SER A 453 -7.58 2.79 31.79
C SER A 453 -6.38 2.64 32.73
N ASP A 454 -5.17 2.45 32.18
CA ASP A 454 -3.94 2.33 32.95
C ASP A 454 -3.65 3.65 33.69
N THR A 455 -3.33 3.57 34.98
CA THR A 455 -3.02 4.73 35.82
C THR A 455 -1.79 5.50 35.35
N CYS A 456 -0.89 4.84 34.62
CA CYS A 456 0.33 5.44 34.05
C CYS A 456 0.07 6.13 32.70
N PHE A 457 -1.12 5.97 32.10
CA PHE A 457 -1.45 6.60 30.83
C PHE A 457 -2.04 8.01 31.03
N SER A 458 -1.31 9.04 30.57
CA SER A 458 -1.64 10.45 30.84
C SER A 458 -1.73 11.35 29.61
N SER A 459 -1.41 10.85 28.40
CA SER A 459 -1.44 11.67 27.19
C SER A 459 -2.85 11.77 26.62
N LYS A 460 -3.43 12.97 26.67
CA LYS A 460 -4.75 13.28 26.12
C LYS A 460 -4.77 13.15 24.60
N GLN A 461 -3.71 13.58 23.91
CA GLN A 461 -3.63 13.47 22.45
C GLN A 461 -3.62 12.00 22.00
N LEU A 462 -2.86 11.15 22.70
CA LEU A 462 -2.88 9.71 22.46
C LEU A 462 -4.22 9.09 22.87
N ALA A 463 -4.90 9.65 23.88
CA ALA A 463 -6.22 9.18 24.27
C ALA A 463 -7.24 9.33 23.12
N VAL A 464 -7.30 10.50 22.48
CA VAL A 464 -8.19 10.73 21.33
C VAL A 464 -7.83 9.82 20.15
N LEU A 465 -6.54 9.58 19.89
CA LEU A 465 -6.10 8.63 18.87
C LEU A 465 -6.60 7.21 19.17
N LEU A 466 -6.50 6.75 20.42
CA LEU A 466 -6.99 5.42 20.82
C LEU A 466 -8.53 5.33 20.73
N LEU A 467 -9.25 6.39 21.07
CA LEU A 467 -10.70 6.47 20.88
C LEU A 467 -11.09 6.38 19.40
N ASN A 468 -10.36 7.08 18.52
CA ASN A 468 -10.50 6.95 17.06
C ASN A 468 -10.31 5.51 16.58
N GLN A 469 -9.28 4.81 17.07
CA GLN A 469 -9.06 3.41 16.73
C GLN A 469 -10.17 2.48 17.26
N LEU A 470 -10.68 2.72 18.47
CA LEU A 470 -11.84 1.98 19.02
C LEU A 470 -13.07 2.13 18.12
N VAL A 471 -13.39 3.35 17.68
CA VAL A 471 -14.50 3.62 16.75
C VAL A 471 -14.29 2.90 15.43
N LEU A 472 -13.09 2.96 14.85
CA LEU A 472 -12.78 2.32 13.58
C LEU A 472 -12.94 0.78 13.65
N ILE A 473 -12.42 0.14 14.70
CA ILE A 473 -12.58 -1.30 14.94
C ILE A 473 -14.05 -1.65 15.11
N GLY A 474 -14.79 -0.85 15.89
CA GLY A 474 -16.23 -1.00 16.12
C GLY A 474 -17.04 -0.95 14.83
N LEU A 475 -16.84 0.10 14.02
CA LEU A 475 -17.53 0.30 12.73
C LEU A 475 -17.29 -0.85 11.76
N HIS A 476 -16.03 -1.25 11.57
CA HIS A 476 -15.70 -2.35 10.67
C HIS A 476 -16.27 -3.68 11.15
N SER A 477 -16.24 -3.93 12.48
CA SER A 477 -16.85 -5.12 13.06
C SER A 477 -18.35 -5.12 12.82
N TYR A 478 -19.05 -4.03 13.16
CA TYR A 478 -20.49 -3.91 12.98
C TYR A 478 -20.90 -4.10 11.52
N LEU A 479 -20.28 -3.38 10.58
CA LEU A 479 -20.60 -3.49 9.15
C LEU A 479 -20.33 -4.90 8.60
N TYR A 480 -19.24 -5.55 9.02
CA TYR A 480 -18.93 -6.91 8.62
C TYR A 480 -19.96 -7.90 9.16
N LEU A 481 -20.33 -7.80 10.44
CA LEU A 481 -21.29 -8.68 11.10
C LEU A 481 -22.72 -8.46 10.59
N ARG A 482 -23.11 -7.21 10.33
CA ARG A 482 -24.49 -6.83 9.96
C ARG A 482 -24.77 -7.04 8.48
N ILE A 483 -23.94 -6.47 7.60
CA ILE A 483 -24.16 -6.52 6.13
C ILE A 483 -23.10 -7.32 5.38
N GLY A 484 -21.93 -7.58 5.98
CA GLY A 484 -20.86 -8.35 5.33
C GLY A 484 -19.99 -7.52 4.39
N TYR A 485 -20.04 -6.19 4.49
CA TYR A 485 -19.28 -5.30 3.63
C TYR A 485 -19.03 -3.95 4.30
N ALA A 486 -17.80 -3.46 4.20
CA ALA A 486 -17.42 -2.08 4.52
C ALA A 486 -16.77 -1.47 3.27
N PRO A 487 -17.18 -0.27 2.84
CA PRO A 487 -16.58 0.41 1.68
C PRO A 487 -15.08 0.61 1.85
N MET A 488 -14.32 0.37 0.77
CA MET A 488 -12.87 0.60 0.78
C MET A 488 -12.57 2.10 0.73
N LYS A 489 -11.54 2.53 1.49
CA LYS A 489 -11.03 3.91 1.53
C LYS A 489 -12.05 4.96 1.99
N ALA A 490 -13.10 4.55 2.70
CA ALA A 490 -14.00 5.47 3.37
C ALA A 490 -13.34 6.01 4.65
N THR A 491 -13.54 7.29 4.93
CA THR A 491 -13.21 7.92 6.22
C THR A 491 -14.14 7.40 7.33
N ILE A 492 -13.82 7.67 8.59
CA ILE A 492 -14.68 7.25 9.73
C ILE A 492 -16.07 7.88 9.62
N ALA A 493 -16.17 9.17 9.29
CA ALA A 493 -17.44 9.84 9.07
C ALA A 493 -18.25 9.19 7.93
N GLU A 494 -17.60 8.83 6.82
CA GLU A 494 -18.25 8.12 5.72
C GLU A 494 -18.68 6.69 6.10
N LEU A 495 -17.91 6.00 6.95
CA LEU A 495 -18.29 4.68 7.48
C LEU A 495 -19.49 4.76 8.42
N ILE A 496 -19.54 5.78 9.28
CA ILE A 496 -20.71 6.07 10.12
C ILE A 496 -21.93 6.30 9.25
N GLU A 497 -21.82 7.15 8.25
CA GLU A 497 -22.93 7.40 7.32
C GLU A 497 -23.33 6.11 6.58
N TRP A 498 -22.37 5.28 6.20
CA TRP A 498 -22.67 3.99 5.57
C TRP A 498 -23.39 2.99 6.50
N THR A 499 -23.20 3.07 7.82
CA THR A 499 -23.95 2.23 8.77
C THR A 499 -25.45 2.47 8.72
N CYS A 500 -25.89 3.64 8.25
CA CYS A 500 -27.31 3.99 8.07
C CYS A 500 -28.01 3.14 6.99
N THR A 501 -27.26 2.39 6.17
CA THR A 501 -27.81 1.28 5.37
C THR A 501 -28.52 0.22 6.22
N CYS A 502 -28.16 0.11 7.50
CA CYS A 502 -28.73 -0.81 8.48
C CYS A 502 -29.77 -0.11 9.36
N ASP A 503 -29.34 0.90 10.10
CA ASP A 503 -30.13 1.73 11.02
C ASP A 503 -29.32 2.98 11.42
N LYS A 504 -29.96 3.95 12.08
CA LYS A 504 -29.32 5.22 12.48
C LYS A 504 -28.61 5.18 13.83
N LYS A 505 -28.53 4.02 14.50
CA LYS A 505 -28.03 3.96 15.90
C LYS A 505 -26.62 4.51 16.03
N VAL A 506 -25.74 4.18 15.08
CA VAL A 506 -24.35 4.63 15.09
C VAL A 506 -24.25 6.13 14.80
N SER A 507 -24.98 6.64 13.80
CA SER A 507 -24.98 8.09 13.53
C SER A 507 -25.54 8.88 14.71
N GLU A 508 -26.59 8.37 15.37
CA GLU A 508 -27.21 9.00 16.54
C GLU A 508 -26.29 8.97 17.76
N PHE A 509 -25.47 7.93 17.92
CA PHE A 509 -24.50 7.84 19.02
C PHE A 509 -23.48 8.99 19.01
N PHE A 510 -23.07 9.45 17.82
CA PHE A 510 -22.11 10.55 17.66
C PHE A 510 -22.75 11.94 17.62
N VAL A 511 -24.06 12.05 17.89
CA VAL A 511 -24.74 13.34 18.07
C VAL A 511 -24.89 13.59 19.57
N SER A 512 -24.19 14.60 20.10
CA SER A 512 -24.32 15.01 21.51
C SER A 512 -24.77 16.46 21.62
N ASN A 513 -25.61 16.74 22.63
CA ASN A 513 -25.95 18.10 23.05
C ASN A 513 -24.95 18.65 24.08
N GLU A 514 -24.04 17.81 24.59
CA GLU A 514 -23.00 18.20 25.53
C GLU A 514 -21.79 18.77 24.76
N PRO A 515 -21.42 20.05 24.95
CA PRO A 515 -20.43 20.72 24.10
C PRO A 515 -19.08 20.01 24.04
N PHE A 516 -18.57 19.51 25.17
CA PHE A 516 -17.28 18.82 25.22
C PHE A 516 -17.30 17.46 24.52
N GLU A 517 -18.44 16.78 24.55
CA GLU A 517 -18.62 15.50 23.88
C GLU A 517 -18.77 15.67 22.37
N ASP A 518 -19.50 16.70 21.93
CA ASP A 518 -19.58 17.05 20.51
C ASP A 518 -18.19 17.40 19.94
N ILE A 519 -17.42 18.24 20.64
CA ILE A 519 -16.03 18.55 20.25
C ILE A 519 -15.17 17.28 20.19
N LEU A 520 -15.26 16.41 21.20
CA LEU A 520 -14.52 15.15 21.22
C LEU A 520 -14.90 14.28 20.01
N TYR A 521 -16.18 14.17 19.68
CA TYR A 521 -16.62 13.40 18.51
C TYR A 521 -16.12 14.02 17.21
N GLN A 522 -16.19 15.33 17.04
CA GLN A 522 -15.62 15.98 15.85
C GLN A 522 -14.13 15.68 15.70
N GLU A 523 -13.35 15.66 16.79
CA GLU A 523 -11.93 15.29 16.75
C GLU A 523 -11.73 13.81 16.42
N ILE A 524 -12.47 12.90 17.07
CA ILE A 524 -12.40 11.45 16.82
C ILE A 524 -12.72 11.11 15.36
N LEU A 525 -13.62 11.85 14.71
CA LEU A 525 -14.03 11.57 13.33
C LEU A 525 -13.06 12.07 12.26
N LYS A 526 -12.02 12.84 12.64
CA LYS A 526 -10.98 13.29 11.70
C LYS A 526 -10.15 12.11 11.16
N ASP A 527 -9.64 12.29 9.95
CA ASP A 527 -8.75 11.32 9.30
C ASP A 527 -7.35 11.34 9.93
N MET A 528 -7.17 10.54 10.98
CA MET A 528 -5.91 10.40 11.71
C MET A 528 -4.98 9.40 10.99
N LYS A 529 -4.30 9.82 9.92
CA LYS A 529 -3.30 9.01 9.18
C LYS A 529 -2.00 8.79 9.97
N GLY A 530 -2.10 8.36 11.22
CA GLY A 530 -0.96 8.22 12.14
C GLY A 530 -0.36 9.55 12.59
N ARG A 531 -1.11 10.65 12.50
CA ARG A 531 -0.73 11.98 12.99
C ARG A 531 -1.45 12.27 14.29
N VAL A 532 -0.70 12.75 15.28
CA VAL A 532 -1.22 13.32 16.51
C VAL A 532 -1.33 14.82 16.27
N TYR A 533 -2.55 15.34 16.19
CA TYR A 533 -2.79 16.78 16.07
C TYR A 533 -2.78 17.41 17.47
N GLU A 534 -2.47 18.70 17.55
CA GLU A 534 -2.75 19.48 18.76
C GLU A 534 -4.25 19.39 19.05
N LEU A 535 -4.60 19.13 20.31
CA LEU A 535 -5.98 19.11 20.74
C LEU A 535 -6.54 20.53 20.77
N SER A 536 -7.85 20.63 20.65
CA SER A 536 -8.51 21.91 20.92
C SER A 536 -8.30 22.28 22.40
N PRO A 537 -8.22 23.59 22.73
CA PRO A 537 -8.03 24.04 24.11
C PRO A 537 -9.06 23.45 25.08
N GLU A 538 -10.30 23.29 24.62
CA GLU A 538 -11.41 22.73 25.39
C GLU A 538 -11.19 21.26 25.78
N LEU A 539 -10.53 20.46 24.93
CA LEU A 539 -10.19 19.07 25.24
C LEU A 539 -8.91 18.96 26.07
N GLU A 540 -7.98 19.90 25.91
CA GLU A 540 -6.73 19.94 26.69
C GLU A 540 -7.01 20.29 28.16
N GLU A 541 -8.12 20.98 28.47
CA GLU A 541 -8.55 21.29 29.84
C GLU A 541 -9.24 20.12 30.55
N LEU A 542 -9.67 19.08 29.82
CA LEU A 542 -10.40 17.95 30.41
C LEU A 542 -9.49 16.97 31.14
N GLU A 543 -10.01 16.37 32.21
CA GLU A 543 -9.34 15.31 32.95
C GLU A 543 -9.29 13.99 32.16
N MET A 544 -8.25 13.18 32.39
CA MET A 544 -8.08 11.88 31.72
C MET A 544 -9.28 10.94 31.93
N ASP A 545 -10.00 11.06 33.04
CA ASP A 545 -11.17 10.24 33.35
C ASP A 545 -12.34 10.47 32.38
N PHE A 546 -12.43 11.64 31.75
CA PHE A 546 -13.41 11.91 30.69
C PHE A 546 -13.16 11.01 29.45
N PHE A 547 -11.89 10.90 29.03
CA PHE A 547 -11.50 10.05 27.90
C PHE A 547 -11.67 8.57 28.23
N LYS A 548 -11.35 8.14 29.46
CA LYS A 548 -11.60 6.76 29.94
C LYS A 548 -13.08 6.40 29.93
N SER A 549 -13.94 7.30 30.43
CA SER A 549 -15.39 7.13 30.40
C SER A 549 -15.91 7.01 28.96
N SER A 550 -15.41 7.85 28.05
CA SER A 550 -15.74 7.81 26.63
C SER A 550 -15.32 6.49 25.97
N ALA A 551 -14.13 5.96 26.31
CA ALA A 551 -13.65 4.67 25.82
C ALA A 551 -14.58 3.52 26.24
N ASN A 552 -15.05 3.54 27.49
CA ASN A 552 -15.99 2.55 27.99
C ASN A 552 -17.34 2.63 27.27
N ARG A 553 -17.86 3.84 27.04
CA ARG A 553 -19.12 4.08 26.31
C ARG A 553 -19.04 3.56 24.87
N ILE A 554 -17.99 3.91 24.13
CA ILE A 554 -17.76 3.46 22.74
C ILE A 554 -17.64 1.93 22.68
N THR A 555 -16.85 1.34 23.58
CA THR A 555 -16.63 -0.11 23.60
C THR A 555 -17.92 -0.87 23.89
N THR A 556 -18.67 -0.42 24.91
CA THR A 556 -19.97 -1.01 25.28
C THR A 556 -20.98 -0.88 24.14
N PHE A 557 -21.06 0.28 23.50
CA PHE A 557 -21.97 0.54 22.39
C PHE A 557 -21.74 -0.41 21.21
N PHE A 558 -20.49 -0.54 20.75
CA PHE A 558 -20.19 -1.44 19.64
C PHE A 558 -20.27 -2.91 20.01
N ALA A 559 -20.01 -3.27 21.28
CA ALA A 559 -20.24 -4.63 21.76
C ALA A 559 -21.71 -5.03 21.65
N ASP A 560 -22.63 -4.20 22.15
CA ASP A 560 -24.07 -4.43 22.05
C ASP A 560 -24.54 -4.54 20.59
N LEU A 561 -24.10 -3.64 19.71
CA LEU A 561 -24.43 -3.70 18.28
C LEU A 561 -23.91 -4.98 17.59
N CYS A 562 -22.69 -5.41 17.92
CA CYS A 562 -22.11 -6.61 17.35
C CYS A 562 -22.80 -7.88 17.87
N GLU A 563 -23.14 -7.93 19.16
CA GLU A 563 -23.92 -9.04 19.75
C GLU A 563 -25.32 -9.14 19.14
N GLN A 564 -26.02 -8.02 18.95
CA GLN A 564 -27.31 -8.00 18.24
C GLN A 564 -27.17 -8.53 16.80
N SER A 565 -26.07 -8.21 16.13
CA SER A 565 -25.77 -8.68 14.78
C SER A 565 -25.43 -10.17 14.73
N LEU A 566 -24.73 -10.70 15.74
CA LEU A 566 -24.50 -12.14 15.90
C LEU A 566 -25.81 -12.90 16.09
N ARG A 567 -26.68 -12.44 17.00
CA ARG A 567 -28.02 -13.05 17.22
C ARG A 567 -28.86 -13.06 15.94
N TYR A 568 -28.74 -12.03 15.11
CA TYR A 568 -29.38 -12.02 13.79
C TYR A 568 -28.82 -13.13 12.87
N MET A 569 -27.51 -13.37 12.88
CA MET A 569 -26.89 -14.45 12.10
C MET A 569 -27.21 -15.84 12.63
N GLU A 570 -27.29 -16.01 13.94
CA GLU A 570 -27.76 -17.26 14.56
C GLU A 570 -29.15 -17.62 14.04
N ARG A 571 -30.09 -16.66 14.06
CA ARG A 571 -31.44 -16.84 13.52
C ARG A 571 -31.44 -17.22 12.03
N LYS A 572 -30.58 -16.61 11.21
CA LYS A 572 -30.46 -16.95 9.77
C LYS A 572 -29.81 -18.31 9.53
N SER A 573 -28.91 -18.74 10.42
CA SER A 573 -28.19 -20.02 10.31
C SER A 573 -28.95 -21.22 10.89
N GLY A 574 -29.87 -20.99 11.83
CA GLY A 574 -30.51 -22.05 12.61
C GLY A 574 -29.63 -22.65 13.72
N ILE A 575 -28.42 -22.11 13.93
CA ILE A 575 -27.45 -22.56 14.93
C ILE A 575 -27.38 -21.52 16.05
N LYS A 576 -27.41 -21.97 17.31
CA LYS A 576 -27.08 -21.14 18.48
C LYS A 576 -25.62 -21.37 18.86
N ILE A 577 -24.86 -20.31 19.09
CA ILE A 577 -23.51 -20.39 19.64
C ILE A 577 -23.63 -19.99 21.11
N ASN A 578 -23.25 -20.90 22.01
CA ASN A 578 -23.26 -20.64 23.45
C ASN A 578 -22.16 -19.66 23.86
#